data_AF-A0A810NX95-F1
#
_entry.id   AF-A0A810NX95-F1
#
_cell.length_a   1.000
_cell.length_b   1.000
_cell.length_c   1.000
_cell.angle_alpha   90.00
_cell.angle_beta   90.00
_cell.angle_gamma   90.00
#
_symmetry.space_group_name_H-M   'P 1'
#
loop_
_entity.id
_entity.type
_entity.pdbx_description
1 polymer ?
#
loop_
_entity_poly.entity_id
_entity_poly.type
_entity_poly.pdbx_seq_one_letter_code
_entity_poly.pdbx_strand_id
1 'polypeptide(L)'
;MWPSGRLHLPEPADGAAVAAVLAAWAARGRPLEPETADPTLADIVWAAAGALTRDGDWIEFAFDEEGDPKWSDSATAFYVAIAPFVREGTVHFDGEDGSHWSYTYTDGGITQQGWNGWDASVEPFGEARDGPVEPDPPSSAAAPLVGLFTAAAVIAGAAVYVAKVL
;
A
#
# COMPACT_ATOMS: atom_id res chain seq x y z
N MET A 1 -3.24 -2.09 7.57
CA MET A 1 -2.80 -1.59 6.23
C MET A 1 -2.03 -0.29 6.41
N TRP A 2 -0.90 -0.06 5.73
CA TRP A 2 0.05 1.01 6.10
C TRP A 2 0.36 1.99 4.96
N PRO A 3 -0.22 3.21 4.93
CA PRO A 3 0.26 4.25 4.04
C PRO A 3 1.63 4.74 4.48
N SER A 4 2.50 4.99 3.51
CA SER A 4 3.78 5.68 3.74
C SER A 4 4.18 6.48 2.53
N GLY A 5 4.82 7.62 2.73
CA GLY A 5 5.33 8.41 1.62
C GLY A 5 5.25 9.90 1.86
N ARG A 6 5.72 10.66 0.89
CA ARG A 6 5.86 12.11 1.02
C ARG A 6 5.38 12.79 -0.25
N LEU A 7 4.57 13.84 -0.08
CA LEU A 7 4.02 14.64 -1.17
C LEU A 7 4.43 16.10 -1.03
N HIS A 8 4.80 16.72 -2.15
CA HIS A 8 4.98 18.15 -2.27
C HIS A 8 3.60 18.80 -2.47
N LEU A 9 2.98 19.25 -1.38
CA LEU A 9 1.71 19.96 -1.36
C LEU A 9 1.96 21.34 -0.73
N PRO A 10 2.14 22.40 -1.55
CA PRO A 10 2.47 23.72 -1.05
C PRO A 10 1.51 24.18 0.05
N GLU A 11 2.04 24.72 1.14
CA GLU A 11 1.24 25.13 2.31
C GLU A 11 0.06 26.04 1.95
N PRO A 12 0.18 27.01 1.02
CA PRO A 12 -0.96 27.85 0.63
C PRO A 12 -2.13 27.09 -0.03
N ALA A 13 -1.92 25.85 -0.48
CA ALA A 13 -2.95 25.03 -1.10
C ALA A 13 -3.74 24.17 -0.09
N ASP A 14 -3.34 24.10 1.18
CA ASP A 14 -3.92 23.16 2.16
C ASP A 14 -5.43 23.36 2.33
N GLY A 15 -5.89 24.59 2.55
CA GLY A 15 -7.32 24.85 2.73
C GLY A 15 -8.16 24.45 1.52
N ALA A 16 -7.61 24.62 0.30
CA ALA A 16 -8.28 24.19 -0.92
C ALA A 16 -8.29 22.65 -1.06
N ALA A 17 -7.20 21.99 -0.67
CA ALA A 17 -7.11 20.54 -0.65
C ALA A 17 -8.11 19.93 0.35
N VAL A 18 -8.20 20.47 1.57
CA VAL A 18 -9.18 20.07 2.59
C VAL A 18 -10.60 20.24 2.06
N ALA A 19 -10.92 21.40 1.49
CA ALA A 19 -12.25 21.64 0.92
C ALA A 19 -12.59 20.64 -0.19
N ALA A 20 -11.63 20.28 -1.03
CA ALA A 20 -11.81 19.28 -2.09
C ALA A 20 -12.08 17.89 -1.53
N VAL A 21 -11.35 17.47 -0.49
CA VAL A 21 -11.57 16.19 0.20
C VAL A 21 -12.97 16.12 0.80
N LEU A 22 -13.36 17.15 1.58
CA LEU A 22 -14.69 17.20 2.21
C LEU A 22 -15.81 17.17 1.16
N ALA A 23 -15.64 17.91 0.06
CA ALA A 23 -16.59 17.88 -1.06
C ALA A 23 -16.65 16.49 -1.73
N ALA A 24 -15.52 15.83 -1.91
CA ALA A 24 -15.44 14.50 -2.53
C ALA A 24 -16.13 13.41 -1.68
N TRP A 25 -16.04 13.51 -0.35
CA TRP A 25 -16.76 12.64 0.58
C TRP A 25 -18.25 12.94 0.65
N ALA A 26 -18.62 14.23 0.71
CA ALA A 26 -20.03 14.64 0.68
C ALA A 26 -20.74 14.16 -0.59
N ALA A 27 -20.10 14.26 -1.76
CA ALA A 27 -20.63 13.77 -3.03
C ALA A 27 -20.87 12.25 -3.05
N ARG A 28 -20.20 11.50 -2.17
CA ARG A 28 -20.36 10.04 -1.99
C ARG A 28 -21.33 9.67 -0.87
N GLY A 29 -22.11 10.65 -0.37
CA GLY A 29 -23.09 10.42 0.68
C GLY A 29 -22.47 10.14 2.06
N ARG A 30 -21.20 10.50 2.26
CA ARG A 30 -20.48 10.34 3.53
C ARG A 30 -19.91 11.69 3.98
N PRO A 31 -20.76 12.69 4.26
CA PRO A 31 -20.24 13.95 4.77
C PRO A 31 -19.48 13.70 6.08
N LEU A 32 -18.25 14.22 6.15
CA LEU A 32 -17.49 14.26 7.38
C LEU A 32 -17.76 15.61 8.04
N GLU A 33 -18.20 15.60 9.28
CA GLU A 33 -18.27 16.79 10.11
C GLU A 33 -16.92 16.92 10.84
N PRO A 34 -16.04 17.83 10.42
CA PRO A 34 -14.76 18.02 11.09
C PRO A 34 -14.99 18.51 12.52
N GLU A 35 -14.12 18.11 13.44
CA GLU A 35 -14.21 18.52 14.86
C GLU A 35 -13.94 20.02 15.06
N THR A 36 -13.25 20.63 14.10
CA THR A 36 -12.86 22.04 14.11
C THR A 36 -13.51 22.80 12.96
N ALA A 37 -13.76 24.10 13.15
CA ALA A 37 -14.32 24.96 12.10
C ALA A 37 -13.40 25.09 10.87
N ASP A 38 -12.08 25.00 11.07
CA ASP A 38 -11.06 25.11 10.03
C ASP A 38 -10.12 23.89 10.08
N PRO A 39 -10.57 22.71 9.62
CA PRO A 39 -9.76 21.49 9.68
C PRO A 39 -8.55 21.56 8.74
N THR A 40 -7.48 20.89 9.14
CA THR A 40 -6.32 20.61 8.32
C THR A 40 -6.43 19.22 7.67
N LEU A 41 -5.52 18.89 6.74
CA LEU A 41 -5.43 17.54 6.23
C LEU A 41 -5.09 16.52 7.34
N ALA A 42 -4.29 16.92 8.33
CA ALA A 42 -3.94 16.06 9.47
C ALA A 42 -5.15 15.73 10.36
N ASP A 43 -6.12 16.65 10.46
CA ASP A 43 -7.32 16.44 11.28
C ASP A 43 -8.32 15.47 10.64
N ILE A 44 -8.22 15.24 9.31
CA ILE A 44 -9.20 14.44 8.57
C ILE A 44 -8.62 13.18 7.92
N VAL A 45 -7.28 13.04 7.84
CA VAL A 45 -6.61 11.93 7.16
C VAL A 45 -6.89 10.55 7.79
N TRP A 46 -7.30 10.51 9.07
CA TRP A 46 -7.70 9.27 9.74
C TRP A 46 -8.83 8.53 8.99
N ALA A 47 -9.72 9.28 8.33
CA ALA A 47 -10.80 8.71 7.51
C ALA A 47 -10.29 8.05 6.21
N ALA A 48 -9.01 8.25 5.89
CA ALA A 48 -8.27 7.61 4.81
C ALA A 48 -7.20 6.64 5.34
N ALA A 49 -7.36 6.14 6.57
CA ALA A 49 -6.50 5.16 7.24
C ALA A 49 -5.02 5.57 7.32
N GLY A 50 -4.75 6.86 7.48
CA GLY A 50 -3.40 7.40 7.57
C GLY A 50 -3.27 8.45 8.66
N ALA A 51 -2.05 8.65 9.10
CA ALA A 51 -1.60 9.80 9.87
C ALA A 51 -0.79 10.70 8.94
N LEU A 52 -0.80 12.01 9.20
CA LEU A 52 -0.12 12.99 8.37
C LEU A 52 0.64 13.99 9.24
N THR A 53 1.88 14.27 8.85
CA THR A 53 2.66 15.37 9.39
C THR A 53 3.01 16.35 8.28
N ARG A 54 3.18 17.62 8.63
CA ARG A 54 3.53 18.69 7.70
C ARG A 54 4.91 19.27 8.01
N ASP A 55 5.69 19.49 6.96
CA ASP A 55 7.01 20.11 6.95
C ASP A 55 7.07 21.14 5.81
N GLY A 56 6.64 22.37 6.10
CA GLY A 56 6.51 23.45 5.11
C GLY A 56 5.59 23.05 3.95
N ASP A 57 6.13 23.06 2.73
CA ASP A 57 5.42 22.67 1.50
C ASP A 57 5.29 21.14 1.31
N TRP A 58 5.74 20.34 2.27
CA TRP A 58 5.66 18.89 2.17
C TRP A 58 4.76 18.29 3.24
N ILE A 59 4.08 17.21 2.89
CA ILE A 59 3.36 16.34 3.81
C ILE A 59 3.95 14.94 3.78
N GLU A 60 4.00 14.30 4.93
CA GLU A 60 4.47 12.93 5.09
C GLU A 60 3.36 12.08 5.70
N PHE A 61 3.04 10.98 5.01
CA PHE A 61 2.07 9.99 5.43
C PHE A 61 2.75 8.91 6.25
N ALA A 62 2.10 8.53 7.33
CA ALA A 62 2.43 7.38 8.14
C ALA A 62 1.15 6.57 8.40
N PHE A 63 1.32 5.35 8.90
CA PHE A 63 0.19 4.55 9.34
C PHE A 63 -0.47 5.16 10.59
N ASP A 64 -1.80 5.17 10.59
CA ASP A 64 -2.61 5.44 11.78
C ASP A 64 -3.11 4.12 12.37
N GLU A 65 -2.61 3.77 13.57
CA GLU A 65 -3.00 2.57 14.30
C GLU A 65 -4.43 2.64 14.86
N GLU A 66 -4.99 3.84 15.03
CA GLU A 66 -6.33 4.07 15.60
C GLU A 66 -7.42 4.20 14.53
N GLY A 67 -7.04 4.55 13.29
CA GLY A 67 -7.94 4.58 12.14
C GLY A 67 -8.47 3.20 11.75
N ASP A 68 -9.67 3.12 11.16
CA ASP A 68 -10.16 1.87 10.59
C ASP A 68 -9.31 1.52 9.36
N PRO A 69 -8.51 0.43 9.38
CA PRO A 69 -7.62 0.09 8.27
C PRO A 69 -8.37 -0.36 7.01
N LYS A 70 -9.70 -0.37 7.03
CA LYS A 70 -10.54 -0.70 5.88
C LYS A 70 -10.50 0.40 4.85
N TRP A 71 -9.62 0.20 3.87
CA TRP A 71 -9.63 0.93 2.62
C TRP A 71 -11.02 0.93 2.01
N SER A 72 -11.49 2.11 1.62
CA SER A 72 -12.86 2.34 1.17
C SER A 72 -12.89 3.39 0.07
N ASP A 73 -14.04 3.57 -0.54
CA ASP A 73 -14.26 4.69 -1.47
C ASP A 73 -13.93 6.05 -0.84
N SER A 74 -14.03 6.19 0.49
CA SER A 74 -13.61 7.39 1.21
C SER A 74 -12.09 7.55 1.22
N ALA A 75 -11.33 6.47 1.45
CA ALA A 75 -9.87 6.51 1.37
C ALA A 75 -9.43 6.89 -0.05
N THR A 76 -9.94 6.18 -1.06
CA THR A 76 -9.67 6.52 -2.48
C THR A 76 -10.05 7.96 -2.80
N ALA A 77 -11.18 8.46 -2.26
CA ALA A 77 -11.62 9.84 -2.49
C ALA A 77 -10.65 10.87 -1.90
N PHE A 78 -10.08 10.61 -0.72
CA PHE A 78 -9.07 11.47 -0.11
C PHE A 78 -7.85 11.62 -1.03
N TYR A 79 -7.23 10.49 -1.41
CA TYR A 79 -5.99 10.51 -2.20
C TYR A 79 -6.19 11.08 -3.61
N VAL A 80 -7.36 10.86 -4.21
CA VAL A 80 -7.71 11.46 -5.51
C VAL A 80 -8.00 12.95 -5.38
N ALA A 81 -8.73 13.38 -4.34
CA ALA A 81 -9.16 14.78 -4.21
C ALA A 81 -8.00 15.74 -3.95
N ILE A 82 -6.93 15.29 -3.27
CA ILE A 82 -5.74 16.12 -3.06
C ILE A 82 -4.88 16.24 -4.33
N ALA A 83 -5.05 15.36 -5.32
CA ALA A 83 -4.16 15.28 -6.48
C ALA A 83 -3.93 16.61 -7.20
N PRO A 84 -4.96 17.45 -7.50
CA PRO A 84 -4.77 18.73 -8.19
C PRO A 84 -3.87 19.74 -7.47
N PHE A 85 -3.64 19.55 -6.17
CA PHE A 85 -2.85 20.43 -5.32
C PHE A 85 -1.43 19.92 -5.10
N VAL A 86 -1.17 18.64 -5.40
CA VAL A 86 0.13 18.01 -5.23
C VAL A 86 0.97 18.22 -6.48
N ARG A 87 2.21 18.69 -6.29
CA ARG A 87 3.18 18.89 -7.38
C ARG A 87 3.84 17.59 -7.77
N GLU A 88 4.31 16.85 -6.76
CA GLU A 88 5.00 15.58 -6.94
C GLU A 88 4.99 14.76 -5.65
N GLY A 89 5.27 13.47 -5.78
CA GLY A 89 5.49 12.56 -4.67
C GLY A 89 4.77 11.23 -4.87
N THR A 90 4.99 10.30 -3.94
CA THR A 90 4.36 8.98 -3.98
C THR A 90 3.90 8.60 -2.58
N VAL A 91 2.71 8.01 -2.49
CA VAL A 91 2.24 7.29 -1.30
C VAL A 91 2.14 5.81 -1.65
N HIS A 92 2.76 4.97 -0.83
CA HIS A 92 2.75 3.52 -0.92
C HIS A 92 1.79 2.94 0.11
N PHE A 93 1.19 1.81 -0.22
CA PHE A 93 0.20 1.13 0.61
C PHE A 93 0.49 -0.36 0.66
N ASP A 94 0.47 -0.89 1.88
CA ASP A 94 0.53 -2.33 2.16
C ASP A 94 -0.81 -2.77 2.75
N GLY A 95 -1.59 -3.52 1.97
CA GLY A 95 -2.89 -4.06 2.37
C GLY A 95 -2.79 -5.25 3.32
N GLU A 96 -3.82 -5.45 4.13
CA GLU A 96 -3.88 -6.58 5.08
C GLU A 96 -4.05 -7.93 4.38
N ASP A 97 -4.55 -7.90 3.15
CA ASP A 97 -4.68 -9.02 2.23
C ASP A 97 -3.39 -9.32 1.46
N GLY A 98 -2.29 -8.60 1.75
CA GLY A 98 -1.04 -8.71 1.01
C GLY A 98 -1.04 -7.99 -0.34
N SER A 99 -2.09 -7.22 -0.65
CA SER A 99 -2.06 -6.31 -1.80
C SER A 99 -1.05 -5.18 -1.55
N HIS A 100 -0.39 -4.76 -2.63
CA HIS A 100 0.54 -3.63 -2.61
C HIS A 100 0.20 -2.70 -3.76
N TRP A 101 0.06 -1.42 -3.47
CA TRP A 101 -0.10 -0.41 -4.50
C TRP A 101 0.52 0.92 -4.07
N SER A 102 0.54 1.87 -5.01
CA SER A 102 0.99 3.22 -4.75
C SER A 102 0.20 4.21 -5.59
N TYR A 103 0.10 5.43 -5.08
CA TYR A 103 -0.33 6.60 -5.83
C TYR A 103 0.85 7.51 -6.07
N THR A 104 1.22 7.69 -7.34
CA THR A 104 2.23 8.66 -7.75
C THR A 104 1.55 9.90 -8.28
N TYR A 105 1.99 11.05 -7.77
CA TYR A 105 1.48 12.37 -8.10
C TYR A 105 2.48 13.10 -8.98
N THR A 106 2.00 13.73 -10.04
CA THR A 106 2.83 14.57 -10.91
C THR A 106 1.93 15.62 -11.56
N ASP A 107 2.30 16.89 -11.41
CA ASP A 107 1.64 18.02 -12.08
C ASP A 107 0.11 18.08 -11.86
N GLY A 108 -0.35 17.78 -10.64
CA GLY A 108 -1.77 17.77 -10.31
C GLY A 108 -2.52 16.48 -10.72
N GLY A 109 -1.84 15.56 -11.39
CA GLY A 109 -2.35 14.25 -11.76
C GLY A 109 -2.00 13.17 -10.73
N ILE A 110 -2.72 12.05 -10.80
CA ILE A 110 -2.49 10.86 -9.98
C ILE A 110 -2.47 9.62 -10.88
N THR A 111 -1.54 8.71 -10.63
CA THR A 111 -1.47 7.40 -11.26
C THR A 111 -1.34 6.34 -10.18
N GLN A 112 -2.14 5.28 -10.30
CA GLN A 112 -2.02 4.11 -9.44
C GLN A 112 -1.07 3.09 -10.08
N GLN A 113 -0.23 2.47 -9.25
CA GLN A 113 0.51 1.26 -9.62
C GLN A 113 0.21 0.18 -8.59
N GLY A 114 -0.03 -1.05 -9.03
CA GLY A 114 -0.48 -2.11 -8.13
C GLY A 114 -1.99 -2.08 -7.92
N TRP A 115 -2.47 -3.00 -7.09
CA TRP A 115 -3.88 -3.32 -6.99
C TRP A 115 -4.42 -2.82 -5.67
N ASN A 116 -5.52 -2.08 -5.75
CA ASN A 116 -6.19 -1.59 -4.57
C ASN A 116 -6.78 -2.78 -3.80
N GLY A 117 -6.40 -2.99 -2.54
CA GLY A 117 -6.88 -4.11 -1.72
C GLY A 117 -8.39 -4.10 -1.43
N TRP A 118 -9.11 -2.99 -1.68
CA TRP A 118 -10.55 -2.89 -1.45
C TRP A 118 -11.38 -3.51 -2.58
N ASP A 119 -11.13 -3.07 -3.81
CA ASP A 119 -11.92 -3.40 -4.99
C ASP A 119 -11.11 -4.09 -6.08
N ALA A 120 -9.83 -4.39 -5.82
CA ALA A 120 -8.88 -4.92 -6.78
C ALA A 120 -8.73 -4.07 -8.06
N SER A 121 -9.13 -2.80 -8.01
CA SER A 121 -8.95 -1.88 -9.14
C SER A 121 -7.46 -1.55 -9.31
N VAL A 122 -7.06 -1.25 -10.55
CA VAL A 122 -5.70 -0.83 -10.92
C VAL A 122 -5.59 0.67 -11.20
N GLU A 123 -6.71 1.38 -11.07
CA GLU A 123 -6.82 2.84 -11.16
C GLU A 123 -7.83 3.33 -10.14
N PRO A 124 -7.74 4.58 -9.65
CA PRO A 124 -8.65 5.08 -8.64
C PRO A 124 -10.10 5.11 -9.16
N PHE A 125 -11.02 4.47 -8.43
CA PHE A 125 -12.42 4.28 -8.85
C PHE A 125 -12.59 3.53 -10.18
N GLY A 126 -11.61 2.71 -10.55
CA GLY A 126 -11.67 1.86 -11.73
C GLY A 126 -12.58 0.65 -11.57
N GLU A 127 -12.71 -0.12 -12.66
CA GLU A 127 -13.34 -1.44 -12.59
C GLU A 127 -12.47 -2.41 -11.79
N ALA A 128 -13.12 -3.18 -10.91
CA ALA A 128 -12.50 -4.29 -10.22
C ALA A 128 -11.86 -5.27 -11.21
N ARG A 129 -10.65 -5.75 -10.90
CA ARG A 129 -9.96 -6.77 -11.69
C ARG A 129 -9.90 -8.07 -10.92
N ASP A 130 -9.88 -9.18 -11.65
CA ASP A 130 -9.63 -10.48 -11.03
C ASP A 130 -8.24 -10.48 -10.39
N GLY A 131 -8.20 -10.84 -9.09
CA GLY A 131 -7.03 -11.07 -8.22
C GLY A 131 -5.82 -11.66 -8.94
N PRO A 132 -4.55 -11.39 -8.53
CA PRO A 132 -3.47 -12.23 -8.96
C PRO A 132 -3.85 -13.58 -8.37
N VAL A 133 -4.07 -14.58 -9.22
CA VAL A 133 -4.37 -15.93 -8.73
C VAL A 133 -3.18 -16.28 -7.84
N GLU A 134 -3.42 -16.38 -6.53
CA GLU A 134 -2.42 -16.85 -5.60
C GLU A 134 -1.91 -18.17 -6.19
N PRO A 135 -0.62 -18.32 -6.48
CA PRO A 135 -0.13 -19.56 -7.06
C PRO A 135 -0.57 -20.66 -6.09
N ASP A 136 -1.31 -21.65 -6.61
CA ASP A 136 -1.77 -22.77 -5.80
C ASP A 136 -0.59 -23.21 -4.92
N PRO A 137 -0.77 -23.34 -3.59
CA PRO A 137 0.30 -23.82 -2.74
C PRO A 137 0.82 -25.10 -3.38
N PRO A 138 2.15 -25.26 -3.55
CA PRO A 138 2.70 -26.40 -4.26
C PRO A 138 2.04 -27.64 -3.67
N SER A 139 1.31 -28.38 -4.52
CA SER A 139 0.53 -29.52 -4.06
C SER A 139 1.41 -30.36 -3.15
N SER A 140 0.96 -30.57 -1.92
CA SER A 140 1.68 -31.33 -0.90
C SER A 140 1.96 -32.79 -1.33
N ALA A 141 1.59 -33.18 -2.55
CA ALA A 141 1.97 -34.41 -3.23
C ALA A 141 3.45 -34.47 -3.68
N ALA A 142 4.24 -33.40 -3.53
CA ALA A 142 5.65 -33.40 -3.96
C ALA A 142 6.65 -33.00 -2.85
N ALA A 143 6.66 -33.71 -1.71
CA ALA A 143 7.90 -34.06 -1.00
C ALA A 143 7.63 -35.19 0.02
N PRO A 144 8.51 -36.22 0.14
CA PRO A 144 9.95 -36.14 -0.12
C PRO A 144 10.47 -37.24 -1.05
N LEU A 145 11.19 -36.85 -2.11
CA LEU A 145 12.29 -37.68 -2.65
C LEU A 145 13.65 -37.04 -2.38
N VAL A 146 13.76 -36.19 -1.35
CA VAL A 146 15.04 -35.87 -0.70
C VAL A 146 15.32 -36.92 0.38
N GLY A 147 15.32 -38.18 -0.03
CA GLY A 147 15.57 -39.34 0.83
C GLY A 147 16.42 -40.42 0.16
N LEU A 148 17.02 -40.16 -1.01
CA LEU A 148 17.79 -41.19 -1.73
C LEU A 148 19.11 -40.73 -2.39
N PHE A 149 19.64 -39.55 -2.05
CA PHE A 149 20.97 -39.13 -2.53
C PHE A 149 22.01 -38.86 -1.43
N THR A 150 21.70 -39.20 -0.16
CA THR A 150 22.67 -39.16 0.95
C THR A 150 23.07 -40.54 1.47
N ALA A 151 22.82 -41.61 0.70
CA ALA A 151 23.32 -42.96 1.03
C ALA A 151 24.39 -43.49 0.04
N ALA A 152 24.53 -42.89 -1.15
CA ALA A 152 25.58 -43.30 -2.11
C ALA A 152 26.91 -42.54 -1.93
N ALA A 153 26.90 -41.34 -1.33
CA ALA A 153 28.12 -40.54 -1.14
C ALA A 153 28.98 -41.00 0.08
N VAL A 154 28.40 -41.72 1.04
CA VAL A 154 29.16 -42.21 2.22
C VAL A 154 29.91 -43.51 1.92
N ILE A 155 29.47 -44.32 0.96
CA ILE A 155 30.18 -45.57 0.59
C ILE A 155 31.37 -45.30 -0.34
N ALA A 156 31.31 -44.27 -1.18
CA ALA A 156 32.44 -43.89 -2.05
C ALA A 156 33.56 -43.13 -1.30
N GLY A 157 33.23 -42.36 -0.24
CA GLY A 157 34.21 -41.61 0.55
C GLY A 157 35.08 -42.49 1.47
N ALA A 158 34.57 -43.62 1.95
CA ALA A 158 35.31 -44.52 2.83
C ALA A 158 36.37 -45.38 2.11
N ALA A 159 36.23 -45.59 0.80
CA ALA A 159 37.21 -46.35 0.01
C ALA A 159 38.47 -45.54 -0.35
N VAL A 160 38.37 -44.20 -0.41
CA VAL A 160 39.51 -43.34 -0.82
C VAL A 160 40.43 -42.99 0.36
N TYR A 161 39.95 -43.06 1.60
CA TYR A 161 40.78 -42.71 2.77
C TYR A 161 41.73 -43.85 3.22
N VAL A 162 41.40 -45.12 2.94
CA VAL A 162 42.25 -46.27 3.33
C VAL A 162 43.44 -46.47 2.36
N ALA A 163 43.38 -45.96 1.13
CA ALA A 163 44.45 -46.08 0.15
C ALA A 163 45.57 -45.02 0.26
N LYS A 164 45.49 -44.09 1.23
CA LYS A 164 46.49 -43.03 1.44
C LYS A 164 47.26 -43.12 2.78
N VAL A 165 46.97 -44.12 3.61
CA VAL A 165 47.62 -44.32 4.92
C VAL A 165 48.25 -45.72 5.07
N LEU A 166 48.60 -46.35 3.95
CA LEU A 166 49.50 -47.52 3.92
C LEU A 166 50.69 -47.22 3.01
#